data_AF-A0AAJ5CGS6-F1
#
_entry.id   AF-A0AAJ5CGS6-F1
#
_cell.length_a   1.000
_cell.length_b   1.000
_cell.length_c   1.000
_cell.angle_alpha   90.00
_cell.angle_beta   90.00
_cell.angle_gamma   90.00
#
_symmetry.space_group_name_H-M   'P 1'
#
loop_
_entity.id
_entity.type
_entity.pdbx_description
1 polymer ?
#
loop_
_entity_poly.entity_id
_entity_poly.type
_entity_poly.pdbx_seq_one_letter_code
_entity_poly.pdbx_strand_id
1 'polypeptide(L)' 'MSGNGEIDRDVLAARWEALEGPPLALVEVPAEGGGLDLLIYDEAGTLVDVSFVPAALLDRPVSAR' A
#
# COMPACT_ATOMS: atom_id res chain seq x y z
N MET A 1 -10.02 -15.65 -18.35
CA MET A 1 -9.34 -14.33 -18.35
C MET A 1 -10.37 -13.25 -18.09
N SER A 2 -10.01 -12.27 -17.27
CA SER A 2 -10.87 -11.26 -16.59
C SER A 2 -11.43 -11.72 -15.24
N GLY A 3 -10.62 -11.61 -14.19
CA GLY A 3 -11.10 -11.37 -12.84
C GLY A 3 -10.62 -9.97 -12.47
N ASN A 4 -11.55 -9.04 -12.27
CA ASN A 4 -11.25 -7.67 -11.90
C ASN A 4 -10.31 -7.65 -10.68
N GLY A 5 -9.37 -6.71 -10.67
CA GLY A 5 -8.52 -6.40 -9.53
C GLY A 5 -9.30 -5.78 -8.37
N GLU A 6 -10.40 -6.41 -7.95
CA GLU A 6 -10.92 -6.24 -6.61
C GLU A 6 -9.89 -6.87 -5.68
N ILE A 7 -9.11 -6.01 -5.05
CA ILE A 7 -8.29 -6.44 -3.92
C ILE A 7 -9.27 -7.05 -2.92
N ASP A 8 -9.14 -8.36 -2.73
CA ASP A 8 -10.00 -9.12 -1.84
C ASP A 8 -9.92 -8.48 -0.45
N ARG A 9 -11.05 -7.93 0.02
CA ARG A 9 -11.12 -7.25 1.31
C ARG A 9 -10.76 -8.18 2.44
N ASP A 10 -10.94 -9.49 2.27
CA ASP A 10 -10.57 -10.49 3.26
C ASP A 10 -9.06 -10.72 3.28
N VAL A 11 -8.39 -10.63 2.13
CA VAL A 11 -6.92 -10.62 2.06
C VAL A 11 -6.35 -9.34 2.65
N LEU A 12 -7.01 -8.20 2.43
CA LEU A 12 -6.60 -6.93 3.01
C LEU A 12 -6.81 -6.91 4.53
N ALA A 13 -7.94 -7.44 5.00
CA ALA A 13 -8.26 -7.57 6.43
C ALA A 13 -7.34 -8.57 7.12
N ALA A 14 -7.04 -9.71 6.50
CA ALA A 14 -6.08 -10.67 7.02
C ALA A 14 -4.66 -10.09 7.06
N ARG A 15 -4.27 -9.27 6.07
CA ARG A 15 -3.00 -8.51 6.11
C ARG A 15 -3.00 -7.47 7.22
N TRP A 16 -4.13 -6.79 7.43
CA TRP A 16 -4.30 -5.79 8.49
C TRP A 16 -4.29 -6.42 9.89
N GLU A 17 -4.89 -7.60 10.07
CA GLU A 17 -4.83 -8.36 11.33
C GLU A 17 -3.45 -8.99 11.55
N ALA A 18 -2.75 -9.41 10.49
CA ALA A 18 -1.36 -9.89 10.58
C ALA A 18 -0.36 -8.77 10.92
N LEU A 19 -0.72 -7.51 10.65
CA LEU A 19 -0.08 -6.33 11.20
C LEU A 19 -0.64 -6.12 12.63
N GLU A 20 -0.34 -7.03 13.56
CA GLU A 20 -0.69 -6.86 14.97
C GLU A 20 0.04 -5.65 15.57
N GLY A 21 -0.56 -4.47 15.43
CA GLY A 21 -0.02 -3.20 15.90
C GLY A 21 -0.17 -2.10 14.85
N PRO A 22 -0.15 -0.82 15.26
CA PRO A 22 -0.23 0.27 14.30
C PRO A 22 0.95 0.17 13.32
N PRO A 23 0.75 0.15 11.99
CA PRO A 23 1.84 0.44 11.07
C PRO A 23 2.28 1.88 11.32
N LEU A 24 3.41 2.08 12.00
CA LEU A 24 3.77 3.40 12.53
C LEU A 24 4.45 4.29 11.49
N ALA A 25 5.10 3.71 10.48
CA ALA A 25 5.84 4.48 9.49
C ALA A 25 5.54 4.00 8.07
N LEU A 26 4.98 4.93 7.29
CA LEU A 26 4.84 4.83 5.85
C LEU A 26 5.93 5.72 5.22
N VAL A 27 6.81 5.14 4.43
CA VAL A 27 7.81 5.88 3.66
C VAL A 27 7.47 5.78 2.19
N GLU A 28 7.31 6.95 1.56
CA GLU A 28 7.07 7.06 0.13
C GLU A 28 8.41 7.29 -0.59
N VAL A 29 8.74 6.40 -1.53
CA VAL A 29 9.97 6.49 -2.31
C VAL A 29 9.61 6.56 -3.79
N PRO A 30 10.22 7.45 -4.58
CA PRO A 30 10.03 7.45 -6.04
C PRO A 30 10.45 6.12 -6.64
N ALA A 31 9.53 5.44 -7.32
CA ALA A 31 9.83 4.19 -8.01
C ALA A 31 10.57 4.47 -9.32
N GLU A 32 11.54 3.61 -9.70
CA GLU A 32 12.36 3.79 -10.91
C GLU A 32 11.54 3.84 -12.21
N GLY A 33 10.36 3.19 -12.23
CA GLY A 33 9.44 3.18 -13.37
C GLY A 33 8.42 4.33 -13.41
N GLY A 34 8.53 5.29 -12.49
CA GLY A 34 7.49 6.28 -12.21
C GLY A 34 6.40 5.75 -11.29
N GLY A 35 5.93 6.59 -10.37
CA GLY A 35 5.03 6.19 -9.28
C GLY A 35 5.74 6.27 -7.93
N LEU A 36 5.16 5.60 -6.93
CA LEU A 36 5.67 5.56 -5.56
C LEU A 36 5.72 4.13 -5.05
N ASP A 37 6.84 3.77 -4.43
CA ASP A 37 6.94 2.62 -3.54
C ASP A 37 6.58 3.06 -2.13
N LEU A 38 5.58 2.41 -1.55
CA LEU A 38 5.12 2.58 -0.18
C LEU A 38 5.75 1.49 0.67
N LEU A 39 6.68 1.88 1.53
CA LEU A 39 7.38 1.01 2.46
C LEU A 39 6.72 1.14 3.84
N ILE A 40 6.20 0.04 4.37
CA ILE A 40 5.54 0.01 5.68
C ILE A 40 6.47 -0.66 6.68
N TYR A 41 6.75 0.03 7.78
CA TYR A 41 7.60 -0.46 8.85
C TYR A 41 6.81 -0.68 10.15
N ASP A 42 7.23 -1.69 10.92
CA ASP A 42 6.77 -1.90 12.30
C ASP A 42 7.45 -0.94 13.30
N GLU A 43 7.07 -1.03 14.58
CA GLU A 43 7.65 -0.19 15.64
C GLU A 43 9.15 -0.42 15.88
N ALA A 44 9.66 -1.59 15.49
CA ALA A 44 11.08 -1.94 15.59
C ALA A 44 11.91 -1.43 14.40
N GLY A 45 11.27 -0.82 13.39
CA GLY A 45 11.91 -0.38 12.15
C GLY A 45 12.13 -1.51 11.15
N THR A 46 11.45 -2.64 11.30
CA THR A 46 11.48 -3.75 10.35
C THR A 46 10.51 -3.47 9.21
N LEU A 47 10.97 -3.65 7.97
CA LEU A 47 10.09 -3.56 6.80
C LEU A 47 9.14 -4.75 6.77
N VAL A 48 7.84 -4.49 6.81
CA VAL A 48 6.79 -5.53 6.88
C VAL A 48 5.94 -5.63 5.62
N ASP A 49 5.84 -4.56 4.83
CA ASP A 49 5.16 -4.58 3.53
C ASP A 49 5.76 -3.58 2.55
N VAL A 50 5.65 -3.91 1.26
CA VAL A 50 6.03 -3.05 0.14
C VAL A 50 4.89 -3.04 -0.85
N SER A 51 4.34 -1.87 -1.09
CA SER A 51 3.21 -1.65 -2.00
C SER A 51 3.57 -0.64 -3.08
N PHE A 52 3.28 -0.95 -4.34
CA PHE A 52 3.57 -0.05 -5.46
C PHE A 52 2.31 0.74 -5.89
N VAL A 53 2.45 2.06 -6.00
CA VAL A 53 1.42 2.97 -6.53
C VAL A 53 1.88 3.50 -7.89
N PRO A 54 1.26 3.07 -9.00
CA PRO A 54 1.55 3.58 -10.33
C PRO A 54 1.29 5.09 -10.43
N ALA A 55 2.14 5.81 -11.17
CA ALA A 55 2.00 7.26 -11.38
C ALA A 55 0.61 7.68 -11.88
N ALA A 56 -0.03 6.84 -12.72
CA ALA A 56 -1.37 7.09 -13.25
C ALA A 56 -2.48 7.22 -12.19
N LEU A 57 -2.24 6.74 -10.96
CA LEU A 57 -3.17 6.86 -9.83
C LEU A 57 -2.88 8.07 -8.94
N LEU A 58 -1.70 8.68 -9.04
CA LEU A 58 -1.29 9.81 -8.20
C LEU A 58 -1.95 11.13 -8.63
N ASP A 59 -2.31 11.27 -9.91
CA ASP A 59 -2.91 12.49 -10.47
C ASP A 59 -4.44 12.57 -10.32
N ARG A 60 -5.09 11.57 -9.72
CA ARG A 60 -6.54 11.65 -9.50
C ARG A 60 -6.81 12.38 -8.19
N PRO A 61 -7.51 13.54 -8.21
CA PRO A 61 -8.00 14.11 -6.97
C PRO A 61 -8.86 13.05 -6.28
N VAL A 62 -8.57 12.79 -5.01
CA VAL A 62 -9.47 12.01 -4.15
C VAL A 62 -10.78 12.79 -4.16
N SER A 63 -11.74 12.34 -4.98
CA SER A 63 -13.10 12.88 -4.95
C SER A 63 -13.65 12.56 -3.58
N ALA A 64 -13.48 13.49 -2.64
CA ALA A 64 -14.22 13.55 -1.42
C ALA A 64 -15.71 13.59 -1.81
N ARG A 65 -16.40 12.49 -1.55
CA ARG A 65 -17.85 12.37 -1.67
C ARG A 65 -18.44 12.19 -0.30
#